data_AF-A0A924MN16-F1
#
_entry.id   AF-A0A924MN16-F1
#
_cell.length_a   1.000
_cell.length_b   1.000
_cell.length_c   1.000
_cell.angle_alpha   90.00
_cell.angle_beta   90.00
_cell.angle_gamma   90.00
#
_symmetry.space_group_name_H-M   'P 1'
#
loop_
_entity.id
_entity.type
_entity.pdbx_description
1 polymer ?
#
loop_
_entity_poly.entity_id
_entity_poly.type
_entity_poly.pdbx_seq_one_letter_code
_entity_poly.pdbx_strand_id
1 'polypeptide(L)' 'MKTLSWNQLDDAARAAALARPVQAVDAELETAVSRIIEQVRADGDSAIRALTRRFDGIEVGAAQVDEAQFTEAR' A
#
# COMPACT_ATOMS: atom_id res chain seq x y z
N MET A 1 -3.58 -28.14 5.68
CA MET A 1 -2.18 -27.95 6.10
C MET A 1 -1.33 -28.96 5.34
N LYS A 2 -0.34 -28.52 4.57
CA LYS A 2 0.48 -29.41 3.74
C LYS A 2 1.72 -29.84 4.52
N THR A 3 1.88 -31.12 4.77
CA THR A 3 3.05 -31.67 5.49
C THR A 3 4.14 -32.03 4.47
N LEU A 4 5.38 -31.62 4.73
CA LEU A 4 6.53 -31.90 3.88
C LEU A 4 7.52 -32.80 4.62
N SER A 5 8.02 -33.85 3.96
CA SER A 5 9.12 -34.66 4.49
C SER A 5 10.46 -34.00 4.14
N TRP A 6 10.94 -33.12 5.02
CA TRP A 6 12.10 -32.26 4.77
C TRP A 6 13.35 -33.00 4.30
N ASN A 7 13.61 -34.17 4.89
CA ASN A 7 14.79 -34.98 4.58
C ASN A 7 14.74 -35.64 3.19
N GLN A 8 13.57 -35.69 2.56
CA GLN A 8 13.37 -36.24 1.21
C GLN A 8 13.32 -35.15 0.13
N LEU A 9 13.38 -33.87 0.52
CA LEU A 9 13.44 -32.75 -0.41
C LEU A 9 14.86 -32.54 -0.92
N ASP A 10 14.99 -32.31 -2.22
CA ASP A 10 16.20 -31.73 -2.82
C ASP A 10 16.35 -30.24 -2.45
N ASP A 11 17.49 -29.67 -2.82
CA ASP A 11 17.82 -28.29 -2.45
C ASP A 11 16.85 -27.26 -3.05
N ALA A 12 16.34 -27.52 -4.26
CA ALA A 12 15.37 -26.64 -4.92
C ALA A 12 14.02 -26.64 -4.20
N ALA A 13 13.55 -27.81 -3.77
CA ALA A 13 12.30 -27.95 -3.03
C ALA A 13 12.39 -27.40 -1.60
N ARG A 14 13.57 -27.48 -0.96
CA ARG A 14 13.82 -26.81 0.33
C ARG A 14 13.80 -25.29 0.20
N ALA A 15 14.44 -24.75 -0.83
CA ALA A 15 14.42 -23.32 -1.11
C ALA A 15 13.00 -22.82 -1.38
N ALA A 16 12.21 -23.56 -2.17
CA ALA A 16 10.82 -23.23 -2.44
C ALA A 16 9.94 -23.29 -1.17
N ALA A 17 10.15 -24.27 -0.28
CA ALA A 17 9.41 -24.40 0.97
C ALA A 17 9.72 -23.28 1.98
N LEU A 18 10.92 -22.69 1.93
CA LEU A 18 11.34 -21.56 2.75
C LEU A 18 11.08 -20.19 2.10
N ALA A 19 10.70 -20.17 0.82
CA ALA A 19 10.39 -18.94 0.14
C ALA A 19 9.23 -18.25 0.86
N ARG A 20 9.45 -16.97 1.22
CA ARG A 20 8.32 -16.15 1.64
C ARG A 20 7.32 -16.09 0.47
N PRO A 21 6.01 -16.11 0.73
CA PRO A 21 5.03 -15.85 -0.31
C PRO A 21 5.40 -14.52 -0.95
N VAL A 22 5.84 -14.58 -2.21
CA VAL A 22 6.03 -13.38 -3.00
C VAL A 22 4.63 -12.82 -3.17
N GLN A 23 4.35 -11.68 -2.54
CA GLN A 23 3.26 -10.83 -3.02
C GLN A 23 3.70 -10.42 -4.42
N ALA A 24 3.18 -11.10 -5.43
CA ALA A 24 3.35 -10.63 -6.79
C ALA A 24 2.84 -9.20 -6.82
N VAL A 25 3.71 -8.26 -7.20
CA VAL A 25 3.25 -6.90 -7.48
C VAL A 25 2.34 -7.03 -8.68
N ASP A 26 1.05 -6.85 -8.45
CA ASP A 26 0.04 -6.93 -9.48
C ASP A 26 0.27 -5.77 -10.48
N ALA A 27 0.34 -6.07 -11.77
CA ALA A 27 0.51 -5.06 -12.81
C ALA A 27 -0.64 -4.03 -12.79
N GLU A 28 -1.82 -4.44 -12.32
CA GLU A 28 -2.94 -3.54 -12.10
C GLU A 28 -2.66 -2.56 -10.96
N LEU A 29 -2.05 -3.03 -9.86
CA LEU A 29 -1.65 -2.19 -8.73
C LEU A 29 -0.59 -1.17 -9.16
N GLU A 30 0.43 -1.60 -9.90
CA GLU A 30 1.47 -0.71 -10.42
C GLU A 30 0.88 0.39 -11.33
N THR A 31 -0.04 0.00 -12.21
CA THR A 31 -0.74 0.94 -13.09
C THR A 31 -1.59 1.92 -12.28
N ALA A 32 -2.31 1.45 -11.26
CA ALA A 32 -3.15 2.29 -10.41
C ALA A 32 -2.33 3.32 -9.64
N VAL A 33 -1.21 2.91 -9.03
CA VAL A 33 -0.29 3.81 -8.31
C VAL A 33 0.32 4.84 -9.25
N SER A 34 0.76 4.42 -10.44
CA SER A 34 1.34 5.35 -11.43
C SER A 34 0.37 6.46 -11.81
N ARG A 35 -0.91 6.13 -12.04
CA ARG A 35 -1.96 7.12 -12.32
C ARG A 35 -2.18 8.10 -11.17
N ILE A 36 -2.17 7.63 -9.92
CA ILE A 36 -2.29 8.50 -8.74
C ILE A 36 -1.13 9.50 -8.70
N ILE A 37 0.10 9.03 -8.92
CA ILE A 37 1.30 9.88 -8.94
C ILE A 37 1.20 10.93 -10.05
N GLU A 38 0.81 10.54 -11.25
CA GLU A 38 0.62 11.46 -12.38
C GLU A 38 -0.46 12.52 -12.07
N GLN A 39 -1.58 12.10 -11.50
CA GLN A 39 -2.67 13.00 -11.13
C GLN A 39 -2.22 14.03 -10.06
N VAL A 40 -1.51 13.59 -9.02
CA VAL A 40 -1.00 14.49 -7.98
C VAL A 40 0.05 15.45 -8.54
N ARG A 41 0.89 15.02 -9.49
CA ARG A 41 1.86 15.90 -10.16
C ARG A 41 1.19 16.97 -11.01
N ALA A 42 0.07 16.64 -11.67
CA ALA A 42 -0.67 17.57 -12.51
C ALA A 42 -1.49 18.58 -11.70
N ASP A 43 -2.19 18.10 -10.67
CA ASP A 43 -3.27 18.86 -10.02
C ASP A 43 -2.97 19.24 -8.55
N GLY A 44 -1.84 18.78 -8.00
CA GLY A 44 -1.37 19.10 -6.65
C GLY A 44 -2.38 18.74 -5.55
N ASP A 45 -2.56 19.65 -4.59
CA ASP A 45 -3.43 19.45 -3.41
C ASP A 45 -4.90 19.17 -3.78
N SER A 46 -5.35 19.62 -4.95
CA SER A 46 -6.73 19.37 -5.39
C SER A 46 -6.96 17.88 -5.68
N ALA A 47 -5.97 17.20 -6.28
CA ALA A 47 -5.99 15.75 -6.45
C ALA A 47 -5.97 15.02 -5.11
N ILE A 48 -5.12 15.47 -4.17
CA ILE A 48 -5.06 14.86 -2.83
C ILE A 48 -6.43 14.92 -2.15
N ARG A 49 -7.10 16.08 -2.14
CA ARG A 49 -8.45 16.23 -1.55
C ARG A 49 -9.48 15.33 -2.22
N ALA A 50 -9.45 15.23 -3.55
CA ALA A 50 -10.35 14.35 -4.29
C ALA A 50 -10.11 12.86 -3.97
N LEU A 51 -8.84 12.46 -3.82
CA LEU A 51 -8.46 11.09 -3.46
C LEU A 51 -8.82 10.77 -2.01
N THR A 52 -8.60 11.68 -1.07
CA THR A 52 -9.05 11.54 0.34
C THR A 52 -10.57 11.37 0.41
N ARG A 53 -11.33 12.19 -0.32
CA ARG A 53 -12.79 12.01 -0.41
C ARG A 53 -13.18 10.64 -0.95
N ARG A 54 -12.46 10.15 -1.97
CA ARG A 54 -12.76 8.88 -2.62
C ARG A 54 -12.44 7.66 -1.73
N PHE A 55 -11.27 7.66 -1.08
CA PHE A 55 -10.77 6.49 -0.35
C PHE A 55 -11.13 6.51 1.13
N ASP A 56 -11.12 7.70 1.75
CA ASP A 56 -11.38 7.88 3.17
C ASP A 56 -12.84 8.32 3.43
N GLY A 57 -13.56 8.75 2.39
CA GLY A 57 -14.98 9.12 2.47
C GLY A 57 -15.23 10.48 3.13
N ILE A 58 -14.19 11.31 3.33
CA ILE A 58 -14.27 12.58 4.04
C ILE A 58 -13.76 13.75 3.21
N GLU A 59 -14.28 14.94 3.48
CA GLU A 59 -13.77 16.20 2.93
C GLU A 59 -12.83 16.85 3.93
N VAL A 60 -11.58 17.09 3.53
CA VAL A 60 -10.58 17.72 4.40
C VAL A 60 -10.39 19.18 3.97
N GLY A 61 -10.50 20.09 4.94
CA GLY A 61 -10.37 21.55 4.74
C GLY A 61 -8.92 22.04 4.69
N ALA A 62 -8.09 21.65 5.65
CA ALA A 62 -6.65 21.93 5.66
C ALA A 62 -5.89 20.61 5.62
N ALA A 63 -4.88 20.52 4.75
CA ALA A 63 -4.02 19.32 4.70
C ALA A 63 -3.11 19.23 5.93
N GLN A 64 -2.71 20.38 6.48
CA GLN A 64 -1.91 20.45 7.69
C GLN A 64 -2.82 20.41 8.93
N VAL A 65 -2.48 19.54 9.87
CA VAL A 65 -3.06 19.49 11.22
C VAL A 65 -2.60 20.71 12.01
N ASP A 66 -3.52 21.38 12.70
CA ASP A 66 -3.19 22.56 13.49
C ASP A 66 -2.68 22.22 14.90
N GLU A 67 -2.06 23.20 15.56
CA GLU A 67 -1.48 23.04 16.91
C GLU A 67 -2.52 22.70 17.98
N ALA A 68 -3.77 23.16 17.80
CA ALA A 68 -4.84 22.87 18.75
C ALA A 68 -5.20 21.37 18.72
N GLN A 69 -5.27 20.79 17.53
CA GLN A 69 -5.49 19.36 17.32
C GLN A 69 -4.35 18.51 17.91
N PHE A 70 -3.09 18.96 17.80
CA PHE A 70 -1.97 18.29 18.47
C PHE A 70 -2.07 18.35 19.99
N THR A 71 -2.49 19.50 20.54
CA THR A 71 -2.67 19.68 21.99
C THR A 71 -3.78 18.79 22.53
N GLU A 72 -4.88 18.63 21.79
CA GLU A 72 -6.03 17.79 22.18
C GLU A 72 -5.69 16.29 22.27
N ALA A 73 -4.80 15.80 21.40
CA ALA A 73 -4.46 14.37 21.30
C ALA A 73 -3.43 13.86 22.34
N ARG A 74 -3.03 14.68 23.32
CA ARG A 74 -1.98 14.37 24.31
C ARG A 74 -2.52 13.72 25.60
#